data_AF-A0A419HJ40-F1
#
_entry.id   AF-A0A419HJ40-F1
#
_cell.length_a   1.000
_cell.length_b   1.000
_cell.length_c   1.000
_cell.angle_alpha   90.00
_cell.angle_beta   90.00
_cell.angle_gamma   90.00
#
_symmetry.space_group_name_H-M   'P 1'
#
loop_
_entity.id
_entity.type
_entity.pdbx_description
1 polymer ?
#
loop_
_entity_poly.entity_id
_entity_poly.type
_entity_poly.pdbx_seq_one_letter_code
_entity_poly.pdbx_strand_id
1 'polypeptide(L)'
;MRVLRWAAVVLVGGLVLSAAVVREDRQVEYLGYQFTVPDSWEVVELAAEPARCVRLDRHALYLGTPSTEQDCPAKLVGRTEAILVQPGNGPAGRSENEVAREISVDTGRARITAVYNGDRDLVRRVLAQAGLSAIAEAVPVDRTASAAAGPVMTDHSGKGFDTCAAPSTGQMRAWRKHSPYSAVGIYIGGGWRACTQPNLTAAWIRDQAAAGWKFIPIYVGPQAADLTNPDTQGQDAANDAADQAAALGFSAGSLLHYDMEHYEADRRNMVLGFLSGWTRQIHARGFRSGVYSGSDSGVADLAAKNGTGYLLPDAIFAADWDGRDNTAISGLGTEPWSGHRRIKQHAADVREAHGGVTMNIDRDRLDIRFG
;
A
#
# COMPACT_ATOMS: atom_id res chain seq x y z
N MET A 1 -29.72 76.85 -13.38
CA MET A 1 -28.33 76.48 -13.03
C MET A 1 -28.37 75.54 -11.84
N ARG A 2 -27.81 74.33 -12.00
CA ARG A 2 -27.84 73.24 -11.03
C ARG A 2 -26.94 73.55 -9.82
N VAL A 3 -27.40 73.23 -8.62
CA VAL A 3 -26.56 73.10 -7.42
C VAL A 3 -26.81 71.71 -6.82
N LEU A 4 -25.70 71.02 -6.56
CA LEU A 4 -25.60 69.66 -6.03
C LEU A 4 -26.24 69.51 -4.63
N ARG A 5 -26.79 68.32 -4.36
CA ARG A 5 -26.88 67.76 -3.00
C ARG A 5 -26.22 66.39 -2.99
N TRP A 6 -25.24 66.26 -2.11
CA TRP A 6 -24.51 65.03 -1.82
C TRP A 6 -25.33 64.16 -0.87
N ALA A 7 -25.44 62.86 -1.15
CA ALA A 7 -25.95 61.87 -0.21
C ALA A 7 -24.78 60.94 0.16
N ALA A 8 -24.40 60.96 1.44
CA ALA A 8 -23.43 60.03 2.00
C ALA A 8 -24.12 58.67 2.21
N VAL A 9 -23.62 57.62 1.55
CA VAL A 9 -24.03 56.24 1.80
C VAL A 9 -23.07 55.67 2.85
N VAL A 10 -23.60 55.31 4.02
CA VAL A 10 -22.87 54.59 5.06
C VAL A 10 -22.84 53.11 4.67
N LEU A 11 -21.66 52.61 4.29
CA LEU A 11 -21.40 51.18 4.14
C LEU A 11 -21.18 50.57 5.53
N VAL A 12 -22.19 49.85 6.03
CA VAL A 12 -22.03 48.99 7.21
C VAL A 12 -21.34 47.71 6.73
N GLY A 13 -20.03 47.61 6.97
CA GLY A 13 -19.27 46.38 6.75
C GLY A 13 -19.71 45.31 7.74
N GLY A 14 -20.48 44.34 7.29
CA GLY A 14 -20.77 43.13 8.05
C GLY A 14 -19.52 42.26 8.13
N LEU A 15 -18.92 42.16 9.32
CA LEU A 15 -17.96 41.12 9.65
C LEU A 15 -18.68 39.77 9.60
N VAL A 16 -18.43 38.99 8.57
CA VAL A 16 -18.75 37.56 8.57
C VAL A 16 -17.70 36.90 9.48
N LEU A 17 -18.04 36.74 10.75
CA LEU A 17 -17.30 35.86 11.65
C LEU A 17 -17.55 34.43 11.19
N SER A 18 -16.60 33.86 10.45
CA SER A 18 -16.54 32.41 10.25
C SER A 18 -16.38 31.77 11.62
N ALA A 19 -17.46 31.16 12.14
CA ALA A 19 -17.38 30.35 13.34
C ALA A 19 -16.40 29.19 13.07
N ALA A 20 -15.31 29.15 13.83
CA ALA A 20 -14.47 27.97 13.87
C ALA A 20 -15.34 26.80 14.34
N VAL A 21 -15.44 25.74 13.52
CA VAL A 21 -16.02 24.47 13.97
C VAL A 21 -15.15 24.00 15.12
N VAL A 22 -15.69 24.03 16.34
CA VAL A 22 -15.07 23.36 17.49
C VAL A 22 -15.12 21.88 17.14
N ARG A 23 -13.97 21.30 16.80
CA ARG A 23 -13.84 19.85 16.69
C ARG A 23 -13.90 19.34 18.13
N GLU A 24 -15.01 18.74 18.50
CA GLU A 24 -15.08 17.99 19.75
C GLU A 24 -14.21 16.73 19.59
N ASP A 25 -13.44 16.41 20.63
CA ASP A 25 -12.53 15.28 20.69
C ASP A 25 -13.11 14.18 21.59
N ARG A 26 -12.94 12.94 21.18
CA ARG A 26 -13.37 11.73 21.88
C ARG A 26 -12.23 11.13 22.67
N GLN A 27 -12.48 10.83 23.95
CA GLN A 27 -11.57 10.03 24.76
C GLN A 27 -11.94 8.55 24.70
N VAL A 28 -10.95 7.69 24.46
CA VAL A 28 -11.09 6.24 24.37
C VAL A 28 -9.99 5.58 25.20
N GLU A 29 -10.37 4.73 26.15
CA GLU A 29 -9.41 3.98 26.96
C GLU A 29 -9.28 2.54 26.45
N TYR A 30 -8.05 2.09 26.21
CA TYR A 30 -7.79 0.71 25.80
C TYR A 30 -6.40 0.26 26.27
N LEU A 31 -6.33 -0.95 26.85
CA LEU A 31 -5.09 -1.52 27.43
C LEU A 31 -4.37 -0.56 28.40
N GLY A 32 -5.13 0.26 29.14
CA GLY A 32 -4.62 1.24 30.09
C GLY A 32 -3.97 2.47 29.45
N TYR A 33 -4.23 2.73 28.18
CA TYR A 33 -3.86 3.97 27.47
C TYR A 33 -5.13 4.78 27.16
N GLN A 34 -5.02 6.11 27.26
CA GLN A 34 -6.10 7.03 26.91
C GLN A 34 -5.78 7.73 25.60
N PHE A 35 -6.53 7.42 24.55
CA PHE A 35 -6.43 8.06 23.23
C PHE A 35 -7.46 9.18 23.15
N THR A 36 -7.03 10.36 22.70
CA THR A 36 -7.92 11.48 22.38
C THR A 36 -7.91 11.65 20.87
N VAL A 37 -9.02 11.34 20.20
CA VAL A 37 -9.16 11.37 18.73
C VAL A 37 -10.29 12.30 18.33
N PRO A 38 -10.30 12.89 17.11
CA PRO A 38 -11.43 13.71 16.67
C PRO A 38 -12.75 12.92 16.73
N ASP A 39 -13.86 13.54 17.13
CA ASP A 39 -15.18 12.88 17.24
C ASP A 39 -15.69 12.29 15.92
N SER A 40 -15.18 12.78 14.79
CA SER A 40 -15.50 12.25 13.46
C SER A 40 -14.84 10.90 13.16
N TRP A 41 -13.90 10.43 13.98
CA TRP A 41 -13.25 9.14 13.80
C TRP A 41 -14.16 7.99 14.24
N GLU A 42 -14.22 6.94 13.44
CA GLU A 42 -14.84 5.67 13.85
C GLU A 42 -13.98 5.02 14.94
N VAL A 43 -14.59 4.51 16.02
CA VAL A 43 -13.89 3.68 17.03
C VAL A 43 -14.42 2.26 16.90
N VAL A 44 -13.54 1.33 16.58
CA VAL A 44 -13.91 -0.03 16.18
C VAL A 44 -13.28 -1.06 17.11
N GLU A 45 -14.12 -1.79 17.83
CA GLU A 45 -13.71 -2.93 18.67
C GLU A 45 -13.70 -4.21 17.85
N LEU A 46 -12.51 -4.65 17.42
CA LEU A 46 -12.36 -5.74 16.45
C LEU A 46 -12.85 -7.09 16.96
N ALA A 47 -12.86 -7.30 18.28
CA ALA A 47 -13.41 -8.52 18.89
C ALA A 47 -14.93 -8.65 18.70
N ALA A 48 -15.65 -7.53 18.54
CA ALA A 48 -17.08 -7.52 18.29
C ALA A 48 -17.43 -7.74 16.81
N GLU A 49 -16.49 -7.47 15.91
CA GLU A 49 -16.68 -7.57 14.46
C GLU A 49 -15.54 -8.37 13.80
N PRO A 50 -15.49 -9.70 13.96
CA PRO A 50 -14.35 -10.52 13.55
C PRO A 50 -14.10 -10.57 12.03
N ALA A 51 -15.05 -10.14 11.20
CA ALA A 51 -14.86 -10.02 9.75
C ALA A 51 -14.50 -8.59 9.30
N ARG A 52 -14.45 -7.61 10.22
CA ARG A 52 -14.22 -6.21 9.88
C ARG A 52 -12.85 -6.03 9.23
N CYS A 53 -12.84 -5.43 8.04
CA CYS A 53 -11.61 -4.99 7.41
C CYS A 53 -11.04 -3.76 8.12
N VAL A 54 -9.80 -3.85 8.57
CA VAL A 54 -9.03 -2.74 9.13
C VAL A 54 -8.47 -1.90 7.99
N ARG A 55 -9.15 -0.79 7.73
CA ARG A 55 -8.90 0.15 6.65
C ARG A 55 -8.11 1.35 7.14
N LEU A 56 -6.95 1.55 6.53
CA LEU A 56 -6.02 2.65 6.79
C LEU A 56 -6.30 3.88 5.92
N ASP A 57 -7.25 3.77 4.99
CA ASP A 57 -7.78 4.87 4.16
C ASP A 57 -9.02 5.53 4.78
N ARG A 58 -9.34 5.19 6.04
CA ARG A 58 -10.46 5.75 6.82
C ARG A 58 -9.96 6.26 8.15
N HIS A 59 -10.44 7.44 8.56
CA HIS A 59 -10.20 7.98 9.88
C HIS A 59 -10.84 7.10 10.96
N ALA A 60 -10.02 6.30 11.62
CA ALA A 60 -10.50 5.33 12.59
C ALA A 60 -9.46 4.97 13.66
N LEU A 61 -9.95 4.66 14.85
CA LEU A 61 -9.22 4.01 15.94
C LEU A 61 -9.72 2.57 16.08
N TYR A 62 -8.90 1.61 15.68
CA TYR A 62 -9.18 0.18 15.80
C TYR A 62 -8.57 -0.38 17.08
N LEU A 63 -9.34 -1.15 17.83
CA LEU A 63 -8.97 -1.72 19.11
C LEU A 63 -9.07 -3.26 19.05
N GLY A 64 -8.00 -3.95 19.44
CA GLY A 64 -7.92 -5.41 19.44
C GLY A 64 -7.09 -5.97 18.29
N THR A 65 -7.04 -7.30 18.22
CA THR A 65 -6.28 -8.01 17.19
C THR A 65 -7.13 -8.17 15.92
N PRO A 66 -6.68 -7.68 14.75
CA PRO A 66 -7.37 -7.95 13.49
C PRO A 66 -7.47 -9.44 13.23
N SER A 67 -8.62 -9.88 12.74
CA SER A 67 -8.82 -11.27 12.34
C SER A 67 -7.87 -11.65 11.20
N THR A 68 -7.55 -12.94 11.15
CA THR A 68 -6.81 -13.53 10.02
C THR A 68 -7.68 -13.69 8.76
N GLU A 69 -9.00 -13.51 8.88
CA GLU A 69 -9.98 -13.68 7.80
C GLU A 69 -10.92 -12.47 7.74
N GLN A 70 -10.39 -11.32 7.32
CA GLN A 70 -11.16 -10.08 7.15
C GLN A 70 -11.87 -10.06 5.78
N ASP A 71 -13.05 -9.44 5.71
CA ASP A 71 -13.77 -9.18 4.45
C ASP A 71 -13.39 -7.80 3.94
N CYS A 72 -12.21 -7.71 3.31
CA CYS A 72 -11.72 -6.49 2.70
C CYS A 72 -12.14 -6.40 1.21
N PRO A 73 -12.59 -5.23 0.72
CA PRO A 73 -12.65 -4.96 -0.71
C PRO A 73 -11.26 -5.11 -1.34
N ALA A 74 -11.18 -5.53 -2.60
CA ALA A 74 -9.89 -5.77 -3.26
C ALA A 74 -9.19 -4.44 -3.62
N LYS A 75 -9.94 -3.49 -4.20
CA LYS A 75 -9.42 -2.23 -4.78
C LYS A 75 -9.20 -1.08 -3.80
N LEU A 76 -8.67 -1.35 -2.61
CA LEU A 76 -8.39 -0.26 -1.67
C LEU A 76 -7.00 0.30 -1.87
N VAL A 77 -6.94 1.58 -2.24
CA VAL A 77 -5.70 2.36 -2.33
C VAL A 77 -5.90 3.64 -1.54
N GLY A 78 -4.91 3.99 -0.73
CA GLY A 78 -5.03 5.17 0.12
C GLY A 78 -4.50 4.96 1.53
N ARG A 79 -4.14 6.07 2.14
CA ARG A 79 -3.87 6.17 3.57
C ARG A 79 -4.41 7.50 4.07
N THR A 80 -4.82 7.51 5.31
CA THR A 80 -5.20 8.70 6.07
C THR A 80 -4.75 8.52 7.51
N GLU A 81 -5.04 9.48 8.38
CA GLU A 81 -4.77 9.35 9.80
C GLU A 81 -5.67 8.25 10.39
N ALA A 82 -5.07 7.13 10.78
CA ALA A 82 -5.74 5.98 11.39
C ALA A 82 -4.80 5.29 12.38
N ILE A 83 -5.36 4.66 13.42
CA ILE A 83 -4.58 4.02 14.48
C ILE A 83 -5.16 2.64 14.77
N LEU A 84 -4.30 1.63 14.80
CA LEU A 84 -4.61 0.29 15.28
C LEU A 84 -3.86 0.05 16.60
N VAL A 85 -4.59 -0.35 17.64
CA VAL A 85 -4.05 -0.67 18.96
C VAL A 85 -4.37 -2.13 19.29
N GLN A 86 -3.32 -2.94 19.38
CA GLN A 86 -3.43 -4.38 19.63
C GLN A 86 -2.78 -4.74 20.97
N PRO A 87 -3.18 -5.86 21.60
CA PRO A 87 -2.37 -6.50 22.62
C PRO A 87 -0.97 -6.82 22.09
N GLY A 88 0.05 -6.56 22.89
CA GLY A 88 1.46 -6.80 22.55
C GLY A 88 2.20 -7.47 23.70
N ASN A 89 3.31 -8.13 23.39
CA ASN A 89 4.19 -8.81 24.35
C ASN A 89 5.67 -8.66 23.98
N GLY A 90 5.99 -7.72 23.09
CA GLY A 90 7.35 -7.47 22.58
C GLY A 90 8.14 -6.48 23.43
N PRO A 91 9.44 -6.29 23.15
CA PRO A 91 10.22 -5.24 23.79
C PRO A 91 9.62 -3.87 23.50
N ALA A 92 9.72 -2.96 24.46
CA ALA A 92 9.26 -1.59 24.26
C ALA A 92 10.18 -0.85 23.27
N GLY A 93 9.59 -0.10 22.35
CA GLY A 93 10.32 0.68 21.36
C GLY A 93 9.38 1.43 20.42
N ARG A 94 9.82 2.59 19.97
CA ARG A 94 9.11 3.42 19.01
C ARG A 94 9.93 3.59 17.73
N SER A 95 9.32 3.47 16.57
CA SER A 95 9.97 3.76 15.30
C SER A 95 9.01 4.48 14.37
N GLU A 96 9.57 5.19 13.39
CA GLU A 96 8.79 5.85 12.35
C GLU A 96 9.44 5.59 10.98
N ASN A 97 8.62 5.16 10.04
CA ASN A 97 8.98 5.03 8.63
C ASN A 97 8.24 6.14 7.87
N GLU A 98 8.96 7.20 7.50
CA GLU A 98 8.38 8.36 6.82
C GLU A 98 7.94 8.04 5.38
N VAL A 99 8.66 7.16 4.69
CA VAL A 99 8.33 6.74 3.31
C VAL A 99 7.01 5.95 3.31
N ALA A 100 6.85 5.04 4.27
CA ALA A 100 5.62 4.31 4.49
C ALA A 100 4.56 5.12 5.26
N ARG A 101 4.86 6.33 5.74
CA ARG A 101 3.97 7.16 6.56
C ARG A 101 3.37 6.40 7.75
N GLU A 102 4.22 5.74 8.53
CA GLU A 102 3.82 4.83 9.62
C GLU A 102 4.69 5.01 10.86
N ILE A 103 4.04 5.12 12.02
CA ILE A 103 4.66 5.11 13.35
C ILE A 103 4.26 3.80 14.02
N SER A 104 5.25 3.06 14.49
CA SER A 104 5.07 1.86 15.29
C SER A 104 5.51 2.11 16.73
N VAL A 105 4.70 1.69 17.70
CA VAL A 105 5.05 1.74 19.13
C VAL A 105 4.71 0.40 19.78
N ASP A 106 5.71 -0.29 20.29
CA ASP A 106 5.54 -1.45 21.17
C ASP A 106 5.82 -1.01 22.62
N THR A 107 5.04 -1.53 23.57
CA THR A 107 5.12 -1.13 24.98
C THR A 107 5.24 -2.30 25.96
N GLY A 108 5.43 -3.52 25.46
CA GLY A 108 5.36 -4.74 26.26
C GLY A 108 3.95 -5.22 26.59
N ARG A 109 2.94 -4.35 26.51
CA ARG A 109 1.52 -4.70 26.69
C ARG A 109 0.65 -4.39 25.47
N ALA A 110 1.07 -3.43 24.65
CA ALA A 110 0.36 -3.04 23.44
C ALA A 110 1.34 -2.89 22.27
N ARG A 111 0.81 -3.11 21.07
CA ARG A 111 1.41 -2.72 19.79
C ARG A 111 0.48 -1.71 19.14
N ILE A 112 1.03 -0.55 18.80
CA ILE A 112 0.32 0.53 18.15
C ILE A 112 0.92 0.73 16.77
N THR A 113 0.07 0.65 15.75
CA THR A 113 0.40 1.04 14.38
C THR A 113 -0.42 2.26 14.04
N ALA A 114 0.24 3.38 13.83
CA ALA A 114 -0.38 4.66 13.56
C ALA A 114 0.09 5.19 12.21
N VAL A 115 -0.84 5.45 11.31
CA VAL A 115 -0.57 5.80 9.92
C VAL A 115 -1.08 7.21 9.63
N TYR A 116 -0.50 7.89 8.66
CA TYR A 116 -0.88 9.26 8.31
C TYR A 116 -0.79 9.53 6.82
N ASN A 117 -1.40 10.63 6.41
CA ASN A 117 -1.23 11.23 5.09
C ASN A 117 -0.98 12.74 5.22
N GLY A 118 -2.05 13.53 5.25
CA GLY A 118 -1.97 15.00 5.23
C GLY A 118 -1.64 15.65 6.58
N ASP A 119 -1.84 14.95 7.70
CA ASP A 119 -1.66 15.48 9.04
C ASP A 119 -0.89 14.51 9.95
N ARG A 120 0.42 14.39 9.70
CA ARG A 120 1.37 13.64 10.55
C ARG A 120 1.33 14.08 12.02
N ASP A 121 1.11 15.38 12.25
CA ASP A 121 1.11 15.95 13.59
C ASP A 121 -0.14 15.56 14.37
N LEU A 122 -1.29 15.35 13.74
CA LEU A 122 -2.49 14.81 14.39
C LEU A 122 -2.19 13.47 15.04
N VAL A 123 -1.64 12.52 14.30
CA VAL A 123 -1.32 11.19 14.83
C VAL A 123 -0.29 11.28 15.95
N ARG A 124 0.74 12.11 15.79
CA ARG A 124 1.74 12.35 16.85
C ARG A 124 1.13 12.94 18.12
N ARG A 125 0.16 13.86 17.99
CA ARG A 125 -0.58 14.41 19.14
C ARG A 125 -1.39 13.32 19.86
N VAL A 126 -2.13 12.50 19.11
CA VAL A 126 -2.91 11.39 19.69
C VAL A 126 -1.99 10.44 20.47
N LEU A 127 -0.84 10.06 19.89
CA LEU A 127 0.15 9.20 20.56
C LEU A 127 0.76 9.87 21.80
N ALA A 128 1.07 11.17 21.73
CA ALA A 128 1.62 11.93 22.85
C ALA A 128 0.65 12.04 24.02
N GLN A 129 -0.63 12.29 23.75
CA GLN A 129 -1.69 12.34 24.76
C GLN A 129 -1.89 10.97 25.45
N ALA A 130 -1.68 9.87 24.73
CA ALA A 130 -1.64 8.53 25.29
C ALA A 130 -0.35 8.19 26.07
N GLY A 131 0.60 9.14 26.19
CA GLY A 131 1.88 8.95 26.86
C GLY A 131 2.90 8.11 26.08
N LEU A 132 2.63 7.83 24.80
CA LEU A 132 3.45 6.93 23.97
C LEU A 132 4.71 7.60 23.42
N SER A 133 4.77 8.94 23.42
CA SER A 133 5.99 9.68 23.03
C SER A 133 7.15 9.52 24.02
N ALA A 134 6.89 9.05 25.24
CA ALA A 134 7.93 8.76 26.23
C ALA A 134 8.64 7.42 25.97
N ILE A 135 8.09 6.57 25.08
CA ILE A 135 8.74 5.33 24.68
C ILE A 135 9.98 5.67 23.86
N ALA A 136 11.13 5.13 24.29
CA ALA A 136 12.40 5.37 23.63
C ALA A 136 12.34 4.96 22.15
N GLU A 137 12.99 5.76 21.31
CA GLU A 137 13.17 5.38 19.91
C GLU A 137 13.97 4.08 19.85
N ALA A 138 13.44 3.13 19.09
CA ALA A 138 14.13 1.89 18.82
C ALA A 138 15.41 2.25 18.07
N VAL A 139 16.55 1.75 18.58
CA VAL A 139 17.82 1.88 17.87
C VAL A 139 17.63 1.23 16.50
N PRO A 140 17.81 1.98 15.39
CA PRO A 140 17.77 1.40 14.07
C PRO A 140 18.82 0.30 14.04
N VAL A 141 18.37 -0.95 13.96
CA VAL A 141 19.28 -2.01 13.57
C VAL A 141 19.58 -1.73 12.12
N ASP A 142 20.84 -1.46 11.79
CA ASP A 142 21.27 -1.23 10.42
C ASP A 142 20.98 -2.51 9.62
N ARG A 143 19.80 -2.55 9.01
CA ARG A 143 19.39 -3.63 8.12
C ARG A 143 19.80 -3.25 6.71
N THR A 144 21.09 -3.02 6.50
CA THR A 144 21.71 -3.21 5.19
C THR A 144 21.73 -4.70 4.84
N ALA A 145 20.56 -5.34 4.90
CA ALA A 145 20.38 -6.72 4.51
C ALA A 145 20.31 -6.73 2.98
N SER A 146 21.44 -6.96 2.35
CA SER A 146 21.43 -7.47 0.99
C SER A 146 20.69 -8.80 1.02
N ALA A 147 19.64 -8.92 0.20
CA ALA A 147 18.86 -10.13 0.14
C ALA A 147 19.76 -11.30 -0.29
N ALA A 148 19.95 -12.29 0.57
CA ALA A 148 20.76 -13.45 0.26
C ALA A 148 20.18 -14.19 -0.96
N ALA A 149 21.04 -14.86 -1.73
CA ALA A 149 20.59 -15.71 -2.83
C ALA A 149 19.67 -16.83 -2.28
N GLY A 150 18.54 -17.05 -2.94
CA GLY A 150 17.51 -17.99 -2.54
C GLY A 150 16.58 -18.33 -3.71
N PRO A 151 15.60 -19.22 -3.53
CA PRO A 151 14.66 -19.55 -4.59
C PRO A 151 13.85 -18.32 -4.99
N VAL A 152 13.82 -18.01 -6.28
CA VAL A 152 12.97 -16.94 -6.81
C VAL A 152 11.50 -17.39 -6.75
N MET A 153 10.73 -16.77 -5.86
CA MET A 153 9.32 -17.09 -5.64
C MET A 153 8.36 -16.24 -6.49
N THR A 154 8.90 -15.41 -7.38
CA THR A 154 8.15 -14.46 -8.21
C THR A 154 8.03 -14.89 -9.68
N ASP A 155 8.80 -15.90 -10.10
CA ASP A 155 8.67 -16.52 -11.42
C ASP A 155 7.44 -17.44 -11.47
N HIS A 156 6.52 -17.16 -12.39
CA HIS A 156 5.28 -17.89 -12.57
C HIS A 156 4.67 -17.69 -13.97
N SER A 157 4.06 -18.75 -14.51
CA SER A 157 3.16 -18.65 -15.67
C SER A 157 1.87 -19.37 -15.32
N GLY A 158 0.74 -18.66 -15.36
CA GLY A 158 -0.54 -19.16 -14.87
C GLY A 158 -1.39 -18.10 -14.20
N LYS A 159 -2.46 -18.55 -13.55
CA LYS A 159 -3.41 -17.66 -12.87
C LYS A 159 -2.87 -17.22 -11.52
N GLY A 160 -2.96 -15.93 -11.28
CA GLY A 160 -2.79 -15.32 -9.97
C GLY A 160 -4.03 -14.52 -9.59
N PHE A 161 -4.01 -14.01 -8.38
CA PHE A 161 -4.96 -13.03 -7.91
C PHE A 161 -4.30 -12.17 -6.86
N ASP A 162 -4.82 -11.00 -6.59
CA ASP A 162 -4.42 -10.20 -5.44
C ASP A 162 -5.62 -9.90 -4.54
N THR A 163 -5.32 -9.66 -3.26
CA THR A 163 -6.28 -9.36 -2.19
C THR A 163 -5.69 -8.28 -1.31
N CYS A 164 -6.52 -7.35 -0.83
CA CYS A 164 -6.04 -6.22 -0.04
C CYS A 164 -5.25 -6.65 1.22
N ALA A 165 -5.71 -7.67 1.97
CA ALA A 165 -4.96 -8.29 3.05
C ALA A 165 -4.51 -9.70 2.65
N ALA A 166 -3.25 -10.07 2.95
CA ALA A 166 -2.73 -11.41 2.69
C ALA A 166 -3.66 -12.47 3.30
N PRO A 167 -4.09 -13.50 2.55
CA PRO A 167 -5.05 -14.48 3.06
C PRO A 167 -4.50 -15.34 4.21
N SER A 168 -5.38 -15.89 5.04
CA SER A 168 -5.02 -16.85 6.09
C SER A 168 -4.43 -18.12 5.47
N THR A 169 -3.57 -18.84 6.20
CA THR A 169 -3.06 -20.16 5.76
C THR A 169 -4.21 -21.15 5.48
N GLY A 170 -5.34 -21.02 6.18
CA GLY A 170 -6.56 -21.79 5.93
C GLY A 170 -7.14 -21.50 4.55
N GLN A 171 -7.33 -20.21 4.24
CA GLN A 171 -7.83 -19.74 2.95
C GLN A 171 -6.89 -20.17 1.81
N MET A 172 -5.58 -19.94 1.97
CA MET A 172 -4.56 -20.34 1.00
C MET A 172 -4.59 -21.85 0.70
N ARG A 173 -4.71 -22.69 1.73
CA ARG A 173 -4.81 -24.16 1.55
C ARG A 173 -6.07 -24.56 0.80
N ALA A 174 -7.23 -23.98 1.15
CA ALA A 174 -8.49 -24.28 0.48
C ALA A 174 -8.44 -23.89 -0.99
N TRP A 175 -7.96 -22.68 -1.28
CA TRP A 175 -7.85 -22.17 -2.65
C TRP A 175 -6.81 -22.91 -3.47
N ARG A 176 -5.66 -23.29 -2.90
CA ARG A 176 -4.65 -24.08 -3.63
C ARG A 176 -5.19 -25.41 -4.13
N LYS A 177 -6.10 -26.03 -3.36
CA LYS A 177 -6.71 -27.33 -3.67
C LYS A 177 -7.91 -27.22 -4.61
N HIS A 178 -8.67 -26.14 -4.55
CA HIS A 178 -10.00 -26.04 -5.16
C HIS A 178 -10.16 -24.89 -6.17
N SER A 179 -9.10 -24.14 -6.46
CA SER A 179 -9.07 -23.07 -7.44
C SER A 179 -7.99 -23.33 -8.50
N PRO A 180 -8.04 -22.66 -9.66
CA PRO A 180 -7.00 -22.76 -10.66
C PRO A 180 -5.81 -21.81 -10.39
N TYR A 181 -5.81 -21.09 -9.25
CA TYR A 181 -4.78 -20.13 -8.89
C TYR A 181 -3.54 -20.79 -8.26
N SER A 182 -2.37 -20.22 -8.56
CA SER A 182 -1.10 -20.63 -7.96
C SER A 182 -0.13 -19.48 -7.70
N ALA A 183 -0.54 -18.23 -7.98
CA ALA A 183 0.15 -17.03 -7.54
C ALA A 183 -0.79 -16.14 -6.73
N VAL A 184 -0.25 -15.38 -5.78
CA VAL A 184 -0.98 -14.39 -4.99
C VAL A 184 -0.23 -13.06 -4.92
N GLY A 185 -0.92 -11.95 -5.16
CA GLY A 185 -0.42 -10.61 -4.92
C GLY A 185 -0.48 -10.24 -3.45
N ILE A 186 0.60 -9.64 -2.96
CA ILE A 186 0.78 -9.27 -1.56
C ILE A 186 1.30 -7.85 -1.45
N TYR A 187 0.65 -7.03 -0.64
CA TYR A 187 1.02 -5.64 -0.44
C TYR A 187 2.07 -5.50 0.65
N ILE A 188 3.34 -5.46 0.24
CA ILE A 188 4.49 -5.55 1.14
C ILE A 188 4.77 -4.24 1.90
N GLY A 189 4.29 -3.10 1.41
CA GLY A 189 4.52 -1.82 2.07
C GLY A 189 4.01 -0.62 1.26
N GLY A 190 4.45 0.57 1.70
CA GLY A 190 4.18 1.85 1.04
C GLY A 190 3.14 2.72 1.72
N GLY A 191 3.34 4.04 1.61
CA GLY A 191 2.53 5.08 2.26
C GLY A 191 1.11 5.23 1.72
N TRP A 192 0.71 4.44 0.73
CA TRP A 192 -0.63 4.36 0.18
C TRP A 192 -1.27 2.97 0.34
N ARG A 193 -0.62 2.04 1.06
CA ARG A 193 -1.20 0.72 1.37
C ARG A 193 -2.38 0.87 2.34
N ALA A 194 -3.57 0.48 1.88
CA ALA A 194 -4.84 0.72 2.57
C ALA A 194 -5.25 -0.36 3.58
N CYS A 195 -4.81 -1.61 3.43
CA CYS A 195 -5.10 -2.66 4.41
C CYS A 195 -3.91 -2.96 5.32
N THR A 196 -4.23 -3.29 6.56
CA THR A 196 -3.28 -3.98 7.43
C THR A 196 -3.00 -5.40 6.91
N GLN A 197 -1.84 -5.95 7.27
CA GLN A 197 -1.39 -7.26 6.81
C GLN A 197 -1.17 -8.23 7.98
N PRO A 198 -2.21 -8.65 8.71
CA PRO A 198 -2.03 -9.45 9.93
C PRO A 198 -1.41 -10.83 9.67
N ASN A 199 -1.57 -11.38 8.45
CA ASN A 199 -1.02 -12.68 8.08
C ASN A 199 0.38 -12.60 7.44
N LEU A 200 0.74 -11.43 6.88
CA LEU A 200 1.95 -11.31 6.05
C LEU A 200 3.20 -11.25 6.93
N THR A 201 3.86 -12.40 7.04
CA THR A 201 5.11 -12.57 7.79
C THR A 201 6.09 -13.41 6.99
N ALA A 202 7.38 -13.35 7.32
CA ALA A 202 8.38 -14.22 6.69
C ALA A 202 8.04 -15.72 6.88
N ALA A 203 7.46 -16.09 8.03
CA ALA A 203 7.00 -17.47 8.26
C ALA A 203 5.86 -17.84 7.30
N TRP A 204 4.85 -16.97 7.16
CA TRP A 204 3.75 -17.20 6.23
C TRP A 204 4.24 -17.30 4.78
N ILE A 205 5.17 -16.44 4.36
CA ILE A 205 5.77 -16.50 3.01
C ILE A 205 6.45 -17.85 2.78
N ARG A 206 7.31 -18.30 3.71
CA ARG A 206 7.95 -19.61 3.59
C ARG A 206 6.94 -20.75 3.52
N ASP A 207 5.92 -20.71 4.37
CA ASP A 207 4.92 -21.79 4.46
C ASP A 207 4.07 -21.85 3.18
N GLN A 208 3.65 -20.70 2.64
CA GLN A 208 2.89 -20.67 1.38
C GLN A 208 3.77 -21.03 0.18
N ALA A 209 5.04 -20.61 0.17
CA ALA A 209 6.00 -21.02 -0.86
C ALA A 209 6.20 -22.54 -0.87
N ALA A 210 6.35 -23.15 0.32
CA ALA A 210 6.44 -24.60 0.48
C ALA A 210 5.15 -25.33 0.05
N ALA A 211 3.99 -24.69 0.17
CA ALA A 211 2.71 -25.16 -0.38
C ALA A 211 2.58 -24.94 -1.91
N GLY A 212 3.61 -24.39 -2.55
CA GLY A 212 3.69 -24.21 -4.00
C GLY A 212 3.03 -22.94 -4.52
N TRP A 213 2.76 -21.95 -3.66
CA TRP A 213 2.36 -20.62 -4.09
C TRP A 213 3.54 -19.82 -4.64
N LYS A 214 3.25 -18.97 -5.62
CA LYS A 214 4.11 -17.89 -6.10
C LYS A 214 3.57 -16.55 -5.64
N PHE A 215 4.41 -15.52 -5.63
CA PHE A 215 4.03 -14.21 -5.10
C PHE A 215 4.20 -13.10 -6.13
N ILE A 216 3.34 -12.09 -6.02
CA ILE A 216 3.46 -10.80 -6.69
C ILE A 216 3.66 -9.77 -5.57
N PRO A 217 4.90 -9.43 -5.18
CA PRO A 217 5.16 -8.38 -4.21
C PRO A 217 4.79 -7.02 -4.82
N ILE A 218 3.86 -6.32 -4.17
CA ILE A 218 3.32 -5.03 -4.61
C ILE A 218 3.60 -3.98 -3.53
N TYR A 219 4.16 -2.84 -3.94
CA TYR A 219 4.48 -1.71 -3.07
C TYR A 219 3.67 -0.48 -3.47
N VAL A 220 2.82 0.02 -2.57
CA VAL A 220 1.88 1.11 -2.87
C VAL A 220 2.40 2.42 -2.26
N GLY A 221 3.24 3.11 -3.04
CA GLY A 221 3.90 4.34 -2.64
C GLY A 221 3.14 5.63 -3.03
N PRO A 222 3.81 6.80 -3.00
CA PRO A 222 3.24 8.08 -3.43
C PRO A 222 2.68 8.06 -4.86
N GLN A 223 1.39 8.36 -4.99
CA GLN A 223 0.73 8.39 -6.31
C GLN A 223 1.04 9.68 -7.08
N ALA A 224 0.70 9.71 -8.38
CA ALA A 224 1.07 10.80 -9.31
C ALA A 224 0.76 12.23 -8.80
N ALA A 225 -0.32 12.40 -8.05
CA ALA A 225 -0.71 13.70 -7.46
C ALA A 225 0.20 14.16 -6.30
N ASP A 226 0.85 13.23 -5.61
CA ASP A 226 1.73 13.47 -4.45
C ASP A 226 3.19 13.73 -4.83
N LEU A 227 3.54 13.55 -6.11
CA LEU A 227 4.93 13.66 -6.57
C LEU A 227 5.37 15.12 -6.61
N THR A 228 6.47 15.41 -5.93
CA THR A 228 7.10 16.74 -5.90
C THR A 228 8.60 16.68 -6.24
N ASN A 229 9.26 15.59 -5.91
CA ASN A 229 10.64 15.29 -6.29
C ASN A 229 10.72 13.83 -6.79
N PRO A 230 10.35 13.59 -8.05
CA PRO A 230 9.97 12.27 -8.51
C PRO A 230 11.13 11.28 -8.44
N ASP A 231 12.33 11.65 -8.91
CA ASP A 231 13.48 10.76 -8.92
C ASP A 231 13.89 10.34 -7.50
N THR A 232 14.00 11.29 -6.56
CA THR A 232 14.32 10.98 -5.15
C THR A 232 13.22 10.15 -4.49
N GLN A 233 11.94 10.53 -4.66
CA GLN A 233 10.82 9.76 -4.10
C GLN A 233 10.79 8.33 -4.66
N GLY A 234 11.18 8.12 -5.92
CA GLY A 234 11.32 6.80 -6.53
C GLY A 234 12.42 5.97 -5.88
N GLN A 235 13.58 6.59 -5.60
CA GLN A 235 14.67 5.93 -4.88
C GLN A 235 14.28 5.56 -3.44
N ASP A 236 13.63 6.46 -2.72
CA ASP A 236 13.19 6.23 -1.34
C ASP A 236 12.16 5.11 -1.26
N ALA A 237 11.18 5.11 -2.16
CA ALA A 237 10.21 4.02 -2.27
C ALA A 237 10.89 2.67 -2.58
N ALA A 238 11.87 2.65 -3.48
CA ALA A 238 12.62 1.44 -3.82
C ALA A 238 13.43 0.91 -2.64
N ASN A 239 14.00 1.80 -1.82
CA ASN A 239 14.71 1.41 -0.62
C ASN A 239 13.78 0.77 0.40
N ASP A 240 12.65 1.40 0.69
CA ASP A 240 11.66 0.85 1.61
C ASP A 240 11.09 -0.49 1.09
N ALA A 241 10.73 -0.57 -0.19
CA ALA A 241 10.25 -1.81 -0.79
C ALA A 241 11.25 -2.96 -0.68
N ALA A 242 12.55 -2.69 -0.93
CA ALA A 242 13.61 -3.68 -0.79
C ALA A 242 13.78 -4.14 0.66
N ASP A 243 13.71 -3.23 1.64
CA ASP A 243 13.81 -3.55 3.06
C ASP A 243 12.62 -4.41 3.53
N GLN A 244 11.40 -4.05 3.10
CA GLN A 244 10.18 -4.81 3.40
C GLN A 244 10.23 -6.20 2.76
N ALA A 245 10.64 -6.30 1.50
CA ALA A 245 10.79 -7.57 0.81
C ALA A 245 11.83 -8.47 1.48
N ALA A 246 12.99 -7.92 1.84
CA ALA A 246 14.04 -8.65 2.55
C ALA A 246 13.57 -9.13 3.94
N ALA A 247 12.83 -8.29 4.69
CA ALA A 247 12.25 -8.66 5.98
C ALA A 247 11.22 -9.81 5.86
N LEU A 248 10.57 -9.94 4.72
CA LEU A 248 9.65 -11.05 4.39
C LEU A 248 10.38 -12.29 3.82
N GLY A 249 11.68 -12.21 3.60
CA GLY A 249 12.51 -13.32 3.11
C GLY A 249 12.59 -13.44 1.59
N PHE A 250 12.24 -12.39 0.84
CA PHE A 250 12.50 -12.37 -0.61
C PHE A 250 13.99 -12.20 -0.89
N SER A 251 14.53 -13.08 -1.73
CA SER A 251 15.93 -13.08 -2.14
C SER A 251 16.20 -12.08 -3.25
N ALA A 252 17.49 -11.75 -3.44
CA ALA A 252 17.94 -11.02 -4.62
C ALA A 252 17.44 -11.71 -5.90
N GLY A 253 17.16 -10.90 -6.93
CA GLY A 253 16.54 -11.34 -8.17
C GLY A 253 15.02 -11.51 -8.13
N SER A 254 14.37 -11.38 -6.97
CA SER A 254 12.90 -11.33 -6.89
C SER A 254 12.36 -10.07 -7.60
N LEU A 255 11.20 -10.20 -8.26
CA LEU A 255 10.50 -9.10 -8.90
C LEU A 255 9.63 -8.33 -7.89
N LEU A 256 9.86 -7.03 -7.75
CA LEU A 256 9.09 -6.13 -6.90
C LEU A 256 8.33 -5.11 -7.75
N HIS A 257 7.02 -5.01 -7.58
CA HIS A 257 6.19 -4.10 -8.36
C HIS A 257 5.94 -2.81 -7.58
N TYR A 258 6.24 -1.67 -8.21
CA TYR A 258 5.66 -0.41 -7.77
C TYR A 258 4.23 -0.31 -8.28
N ASP A 259 3.30 0.04 -7.40
CA ASP A 259 1.90 0.32 -7.73
C ASP A 259 1.71 1.81 -8.01
N MET A 260 1.63 2.16 -9.29
CA MET A 260 1.27 3.50 -9.77
C MET A 260 -0.09 3.45 -10.44
N GLU A 261 -1.10 3.92 -9.72
CA GLU A 261 -2.47 4.01 -10.21
C GLU A 261 -2.59 4.90 -11.45
N HIS A 262 -3.75 4.81 -12.12
CA HIS A 262 -4.03 5.61 -13.29
C HIS A 262 -3.86 7.11 -13.00
N TYR A 263 -3.29 7.84 -13.96
CA TYR A 263 -3.03 9.26 -13.88
C TYR A 263 -3.27 9.94 -15.23
N GLU A 264 -3.56 11.24 -15.15
CA GLU A 264 -3.80 12.08 -16.32
C GLU A 264 -2.50 12.48 -17.04
N ALA A 265 -2.59 12.76 -18.33
CA ALA A 265 -1.42 12.99 -19.20
C ALA A 265 -0.49 14.13 -18.73
N ASP A 266 -0.99 15.10 -17.95
CA ASP A 266 -0.20 16.19 -17.38
C ASP A 266 0.79 15.70 -16.30
N ARG A 267 0.55 14.54 -15.68
CA ARG A 267 1.43 13.91 -14.70
C ARG A 267 2.49 12.99 -15.29
N ARG A 268 2.41 12.68 -16.59
CA ARG A 268 3.32 11.77 -17.30
C ARG A 268 4.80 11.96 -16.97
N ASN A 269 5.31 13.19 -17.10
CA ASN A 269 6.74 13.45 -16.90
C ASN A 269 7.18 13.24 -15.45
N MET A 270 6.31 13.59 -14.48
CA MET A 270 6.55 13.35 -13.06
C MET A 270 6.62 11.85 -12.78
N VAL A 271 5.65 11.10 -13.28
CA VAL A 271 5.59 9.64 -13.07
C VAL A 271 6.78 8.94 -13.73
N LEU A 272 7.14 9.30 -14.96
CA LEU A 272 8.31 8.71 -15.63
C LEU A 272 9.63 9.05 -14.92
N GLY A 273 9.78 10.27 -14.38
CA GLY A 273 10.93 10.59 -13.52
C GLY A 273 10.98 9.69 -12.29
N PHE A 274 9.83 9.44 -11.68
CA PHE A 274 9.69 8.61 -10.47
C PHE A 274 10.01 7.15 -10.76
N LEU A 275 9.40 6.56 -11.79
CA LEU A 275 9.57 5.16 -12.16
C LEU A 275 11.00 4.84 -12.64
N SER A 276 11.69 5.83 -13.23
CA SER A 276 13.11 5.70 -13.55
C SER A 276 13.98 5.64 -12.28
N GLY A 277 13.73 6.53 -11.31
CA GLY A 277 14.39 6.51 -10.00
C GLY A 277 14.15 5.20 -9.24
N TRP A 278 12.89 4.75 -9.20
CA TRP A 278 12.49 3.44 -8.67
C TRP A 278 13.28 2.30 -9.31
N THR A 279 13.24 2.19 -10.64
CA THR A 279 13.85 1.07 -11.36
C THR A 279 15.35 1.02 -11.13
N ARG A 280 16.04 2.17 -11.24
CA ARG A 280 17.48 2.28 -10.99
C ARG A 280 17.84 1.81 -9.59
N GLN A 281 17.06 2.22 -8.59
CA GLN A 281 17.35 1.89 -7.21
C GLN A 281 17.00 0.42 -6.89
N ILE A 282 15.90 -0.13 -7.39
CA ILE A 282 15.58 -1.55 -7.25
C ILE A 282 16.70 -2.44 -7.79
N HIS A 283 17.25 -2.09 -8.96
CA HIS A 283 18.43 -2.78 -9.51
C HIS A 283 19.65 -2.65 -8.60
N ALA A 284 19.92 -1.45 -8.07
CA ALA A 284 21.02 -1.22 -7.12
C ALA A 284 20.86 -2.02 -5.82
N ARG A 285 19.61 -2.30 -5.41
CA ARG A 285 19.27 -3.16 -4.27
C ARG A 285 19.28 -4.66 -4.60
N GLY A 286 19.60 -5.05 -5.83
CA GLY A 286 19.73 -6.45 -6.25
C GLY A 286 18.41 -7.15 -6.59
N PHE A 287 17.31 -6.41 -6.70
CA PHE A 287 16.00 -6.92 -7.08
C PHE A 287 15.69 -6.59 -8.55
N ARG A 288 14.62 -7.18 -9.08
CA ARG A 288 14.07 -6.84 -10.41
C ARG A 288 12.94 -5.84 -10.25
N SER A 289 12.88 -4.88 -11.16
CA SER A 289 11.87 -3.83 -11.17
C SER A 289 10.65 -4.27 -11.96
N GLY A 290 9.49 -4.26 -11.29
CA GLY A 290 8.18 -4.32 -11.93
C GLY A 290 7.43 -3.01 -11.71
N VAL A 291 6.46 -2.73 -12.58
CA VAL A 291 5.50 -1.63 -12.39
C VAL A 291 4.10 -2.15 -12.65
N TYR A 292 3.20 -1.91 -11.70
CA TYR A 292 1.77 -1.96 -11.91
C TYR A 292 1.26 -0.59 -12.34
N SER A 293 0.44 -0.53 -13.41
CA SER A 293 -0.29 0.69 -13.80
C SER A 293 -1.43 0.41 -14.79
N GLY A 294 -2.22 1.44 -15.07
CA GLY A 294 -3.24 1.41 -16.13
C GLY A 294 -2.65 1.16 -17.51
N SER A 295 -3.31 0.29 -18.29
CA SER A 295 -2.91 -0.02 -19.67
C SER A 295 -2.86 1.21 -20.60
N ASP A 296 -3.72 2.19 -20.35
CA ASP A 296 -3.88 3.43 -21.12
C ASP A 296 -3.10 4.64 -20.56
N SER A 297 -2.44 4.48 -19.41
CA SER A 297 -1.62 5.52 -18.76
C SER A 297 -0.17 5.05 -18.58
N GLY A 298 0.22 4.60 -17.39
CA GLY A 298 1.62 4.27 -17.07
C GLY A 298 2.22 3.18 -17.96
N VAL A 299 1.44 2.16 -18.32
CA VAL A 299 1.92 1.10 -19.23
C VAL A 299 2.20 1.66 -20.62
N ALA A 300 1.26 2.44 -21.18
CA ALA A 300 1.43 3.06 -22.49
C ALA A 300 2.61 4.06 -22.51
N ASP A 301 2.74 4.85 -21.45
CA ASP A 301 3.80 5.85 -21.30
C ASP A 301 5.19 5.20 -21.22
N LEU A 302 5.33 4.14 -20.43
CA LEU A 302 6.57 3.36 -20.36
C LEU A 302 6.86 2.67 -21.70
N ALA A 303 5.86 2.07 -22.35
CA ALA A 303 6.06 1.42 -23.66
C ALA A 303 6.57 2.42 -24.72
N ALA A 304 6.08 3.66 -24.70
CA ALA A 304 6.53 4.74 -25.58
C ALA A 304 7.99 5.16 -25.34
N LYS A 305 8.61 4.75 -24.23
CA LYS A 305 10.03 4.97 -23.92
C LYS A 305 10.96 3.86 -24.42
N ASN A 306 10.43 2.81 -25.03
CA ASN A 306 11.25 1.76 -25.62
C ASN A 306 12.19 2.33 -26.70
N GLY A 307 13.47 1.99 -26.62
CA GLY A 307 14.49 2.46 -27.56
C GLY A 307 14.95 3.92 -27.39
N THR A 308 14.42 4.68 -26.41
CA THR A 308 14.80 6.09 -26.20
C THR A 308 15.97 6.27 -25.23
N GLY A 309 16.55 5.19 -24.70
CA GLY A 309 17.56 5.22 -23.64
C GLY A 309 17.01 5.40 -22.22
N TYR A 310 15.68 5.45 -22.06
CA TYR A 310 15.03 5.44 -20.75
C TYR A 310 15.19 4.06 -20.10
N LEU A 311 15.44 4.03 -18.79
CA LEU A 311 15.53 2.78 -18.03
C LEU A 311 14.14 2.22 -17.72
N LEU A 312 13.70 1.25 -18.53
CA LEU A 312 12.43 0.56 -18.34
C LEU A 312 12.49 -0.45 -17.18
N PRO A 313 11.35 -0.71 -16.50
CA PRO A 313 11.25 -1.83 -15.58
C PRO A 313 11.43 -3.17 -16.32
N ASP A 314 11.89 -4.20 -15.61
CA ASP A 314 12.12 -5.54 -16.15
C ASP A 314 10.82 -6.24 -16.57
N ALA A 315 9.71 -5.99 -15.87
CA ALA A 315 8.39 -6.51 -16.16
C ALA A 315 7.30 -5.45 -15.99
N ILE A 316 6.16 -5.70 -16.62
CA ILE A 316 4.97 -4.86 -16.50
C ILE A 316 3.79 -5.66 -15.95
N PHE A 317 3.03 -5.06 -15.05
CA PHE A 317 1.76 -5.54 -14.55
C PHE A 317 0.68 -4.53 -14.96
N ALA A 318 -0.18 -4.90 -15.90
CA ALA A 318 -1.16 -3.97 -16.45
C ALA A 318 -2.55 -4.18 -15.84
N ALA A 319 -3.17 -3.10 -15.36
CA ALA A 319 -4.61 -3.02 -15.19
C ALA A 319 -5.26 -2.86 -16.58
N ASP A 320 -5.87 -3.95 -17.05
CA ASP A 320 -6.55 -4.03 -18.35
C ASP A 320 -7.74 -4.97 -18.22
N TRP A 321 -8.84 -4.42 -17.72
CA TRP A 321 -10.04 -5.15 -17.31
C TRP A 321 -10.92 -5.58 -18.50
N ASP A 322 -10.30 -6.16 -19.54
CA ASP A 322 -10.98 -6.66 -20.73
C ASP A 322 -11.67 -8.03 -20.53
N GLY A 323 -11.56 -8.60 -19.33
CA GLY A 323 -12.12 -9.90 -18.96
C GLY A 323 -11.38 -11.09 -19.56
N ARG A 324 -10.29 -10.89 -20.32
CA ARG A 324 -9.58 -11.97 -21.02
C ARG A 324 -8.40 -12.48 -20.20
N ASP A 325 -8.50 -13.73 -19.76
CA ASP A 325 -7.45 -14.46 -19.02
C ASP A 325 -6.26 -14.83 -19.92
N ASN A 326 -5.46 -13.83 -20.29
CA ASN A 326 -4.21 -13.92 -21.03
C ASN A 326 -3.28 -12.76 -20.60
N THR A 327 -2.08 -12.67 -21.18
CA THR A 327 -1.13 -11.57 -20.92
C THR A 327 -1.05 -10.55 -22.05
N ALA A 328 -2.03 -10.56 -22.97
CA ALA A 328 -2.14 -9.56 -24.03
C ALA A 328 -2.77 -8.29 -23.43
N ILE A 329 -2.05 -7.17 -23.55
CA ILE A 329 -2.42 -5.88 -22.96
C ILE A 329 -2.88 -4.95 -24.09
N SER A 330 -4.04 -4.33 -23.91
CA SER A 330 -4.65 -3.38 -24.82
C SER A 330 -3.67 -2.26 -25.18
N GLY A 331 -3.51 -1.97 -26.48
CA GLY A 331 -2.60 -0.94 -26.97
C GLY A 331 -1.10 -1.29 -26.93
N LEU A 332 -0.70 -2.39 -26.29
CA LEU A 332 0.69 -2.81 -26.21
C LEU A 332 1.02 -3.86 -27.28
N GLY A 333 2.06 -3.59 -28.07
CA GLY A 333 2.62 -4.54 -29.03
C GLY A 333 3.37 -5.70 -28.37
N THR A 334 4.33 -6.31 -29.07
CA THR A 334 5.16 -7.39 -28.52
C THR A 334 6.26 -6.87 -27.59
N GLU A 335 6.84 -5.72 -27.91
CA GLU A 335 7.89 -5.05 -27.13
C GLU A 335 7.32 -3.95 -26.22
N PRO A 336 8.02 -3.51 -25.17
CA PRO A 336 9.36 -3.93 -24.69
C PRO A 336 9.38 -5.15 -23.77
N TRP A 337 8.22 -5.60 -23.29
CA TRP A 337 8.11 -6.74 -22.37
C TRP A 337 7.68 -8.01 -23.10
N SER A 338 8.38 -8.34 -24.19
CA SER A 338 8.28 -9.67 -24.81
C SER A 338 8.99 -10.71 -23.93
N GLY A 339 8.70 -12.01 -24.13
CA GLY A 339 9.46 -13.10 -23.53
C GLY A 339 9.25 -13.31 -22.03
N HIS A 340 8.00 -13.52 -21.60
CA HIS A 340 7.64 -13.85 -20.21
C HIS A 340 7.95 -12.72 -19.21
N ARG A 341 7.47 -11.50 -19.47
CA ARG A 341 7.67 -10.31 -18.63
C ARG A 341 6.39 -9.52 -18.37
N ARG A 342 5.22 -10.19 -18.42
CA ARG A 342 3.91 -9.54 -18.32
C ARG A 342 3.03 -10.19 -17.26
N ILE A 343 2.35 -9.35 -16.51
CA ILE A 343 1.17 -9.69 -15.73
C ILE A 343 0.01 -8.84 -16.25
N LYS A 344 -1.20 -9.39 -16.30
CA LYS A 344 -2.42 -8.64 -16.59
C LYS A 344 -3.47 -8.88 -15.53
N GLN A 345 -3.87 -7.81 -14.86
CA GLN A 345 -5.09 -7.78 -14.05
C GLN A 345 -6.26 -7.61 -15.02
N HIS A 346 -6.99 -8.71 -15.26
CA HIS A 346 -8.00 -8.78 -16.33
C HIS A 346 -9.44 -8.65 -15.83
N ALA A 347 -9.64 -8.70 -14.52
CA ALA A 347 -10.88 -8.38 -13.84
C ALA A 347 -10.55 -7.96 -12.42
N ALA A 348 -11.39 -7.12 -11.82
CA ALA A 348 -11.07 -6.58 -10.52
C ALA A 348 -12.33 -6.33 -9.69
N ASP A 349 -12.18 -6.41 -8.36
CA ASP A 349 -13.21 -6.47 -7.32
C ASP A 349 -14.25 -7.57 -7.56
N VAL A 350 -13.77 -8.79 -7.79
CA VAL A 350 -14.64 -9.97 -7.98
C VAL A 350 -14.68 -10.83 -6.72
N ARG A 351 -15.87 -11.29 -6.36
CA ARG A 351 -16.05 -12.23 -5.25
C ARG A 351 -16.07 -13.66 -5.77
N GLU A 352 -15.17 -14.49 -5.28
CA GLU A 352 -15.05 -15.90 -5.68
C GLU A 352 -15.06 -16.84 -4.48
N ALA A 353 -15.54 -18.06 -4.71
CA ALA A 353 -15.62 -19.10 -3.71
C ALA A 353 -14.95 -20.38 -4.19
N HIS A 354 -13.94 -20.84 -3.44
CA HIS A 354 -13.21 -22.09 -3.70
C HIS A 354 -13.06 -22.88 -2.41
N GLY A 355 -13.43 -24.16 -2.43
CA GLY A 355 -13.30 -25.04 -1.27
C GLY A 355 -14.09 -24.56 -0.04
N GLY A 356 -15.21 -23.88 -0.24
CA GLY A 356 -16.04 -23.30 0.82
C GLY A 356 -15.54 -21.95 1.38
N VAL A 357 -14.41 -21.43 0.87
CA VAL A 357 -13.85 -20.13 1.28
C VAL A 357 -14.15 -19.08 0.23
N THR A 358 -14.77 -17.97 0.65
CA THR A 358 -15.06 -16.82 -0.21
C THR A 358 -14.06 -15.69 0.03
N MET A 359 -13.52 -15.09 -1.04
CA MET A 359 -12.64 -13.92 -0.97
C MET A 359 -13.03 -12.90 -2.05
N ASN A 360 -12.82 -11.61 -1.78
CA ASN A 360 -12.82 -10.57 -2.82
C ASN A 360 -11.39 -10.47 -3.37
N ILE A 361 -11.25 -10.59 -4.68
CA ILE A 361 -9.97 -10.63 -5.36
C ILE A 361 -9.97 -9.73 -6.59
N ASP A 362 -8.79 -9.36 -7.04
CA ASP A 362 -8.55 -9.03 -8.44
C ASP A 362 -7.96 -10.25 -9.16
N ARG A 363 -8.35 -10.49 -10.42
CA ARG A 363 -7.91 -11.66 -11.20
C ARG A 363 -6.73 -11.31 -12.07
N ASP A 364 -5.67 -12.10 -11.94
CA ASP A 364 -4.44 -11.92 -12.69
C ASP A 364 -4.10 -13.10 -13.58
N ARG A 365 -3.44 -12.79 -14.68
CA ARG A 365 -2.74 -13.75 -15.52
C ARG A 365 -1.28 -13.36 -15.60
N LEU A 366 -0.41 -14.26 -15.18
CA LEU A 366 1.03 -14.06 -15.15
C LEU A 366 1.69 -14.83 -16.28
N ASP A 367 2.71 -14.22 -16.85
CA ASP A 367 3.75 -14.87 -17.63
C ASP A 367 5.06 -14.17 -17.32
N ILE A 368 5.69 -14.60 -16.23
CA ILE A 368 6.94 -14.07 -15.66
C ILE A 368 7.99 -15.17 -15.60
N ARG A 369 9.12 -14.95 -16.27
CA ARG A 369 10.31 -15.81 -16.21
C ARG A 369 11.57 -15.00 -16.42
N PHE A 370 12.49 -15.07 -15.47
CA PHE A 370 13.77 -14.37 -15.53
C PHE A 370 15.00 -15.27 -15.41
N GLY A 371 14.83 -16.55 -15.09
CA GLY A 371 15.91 -17.54 -15.01
C GLY A 371 15.48 -18.82 -14.33
#